data_AF-A0A5A9ENL5-F1
#
_entry.id   AF-A0A5A9ENL5-F1
#
_cell.length_a   1.000
_cell.length_b   1.000
_cell.length_c   1.000
_cell.angle_alpha   90.00
_cell.angle_beta   90.00
_cell.angle_gamma   90.00
#
_symmetry.space_group_name_H-M   'P 1'
#
loop_
_entity.id
_entity.type
_entity.pdbx_description
1 polymer ?
#
loop_
_entity_poly.entity_id
_entity_poly.type
_entity_poly.pdbx_seq_one_letter_code
_entity_poly.pdbx_strand_id
1 'polypeptide(L)'
;MPQPNPKDPVPATATTTYGWQALDTLKRQGVQFIEFWCVGSYHLGRKCEHWVAKPIDEVIRRAGPGTSLVMLARRARCERCKKLGCHVQPSDPPCQGQPGFREFLRGEMERSQRFLVWAREQL
;
A
#
# COMPACT_ATOMS: atom_id res chain seq x y z
N MET A 1 -19.23 34.85 -20.21
CA MET A 1 -19.55 33.64 -19.43
C MET A 1 -19.56 34.03 -17.96
N PRO A 2 -20.67 33.89 -17.23
CA PRO A 2 -20.69 34.25 -15.81
C PRO A 2 -19.76 33.32 -15.01
N GLN A 3 -18.96 33.91 -14.12
CA GLN A 3 -18.10 33.19 -13.19
C GLN A 3 -18.96 32.58 -12.07
N PRO A 4 -18.71 31.33 -11.63
CA PRO A 4 -19.48 30.68 -10.57
C PRO A 4 -19.25 31.33 -9.20
N ASN A 5 -20.29 31.33 -8.36
CA ASN A 5 -20.35 32.05 -7.09
C ASN A 5 -19.62 31.24 -5.98
N PRO A 6 -18.75 31.86 -5.15
CA PRO A 6 -17.98 31.15 -4.11
C PRO A 6 -18.79 30.38 -3.06
N LYS A 7 -20.12 30.51 -3.05
CA LYS A 7 -21.04 29.87 -2.10
C LYS A 7 -21.79 28.67 -2.68
N ASP A 8 -21.58 28.36 -3.96
CA ASP A 8 -22.20 27.19 -4.56
C ASP A 8 -21.55 25.93 -3.96
N PRO A 9 -22.33 24.97 -3.42
CA PRO A 9 -21.79 23.71 -2.95
C PRO A 9 -21.15 22.99 -4.14
N VAL A 10 -19.83 22.81 -4.07
CA VAL A 10 -19.07 22.05 -5.06
C VAL A 10 -19.65 20.64 -5.11
N PRO A 11 -20.07 20.12 -6.28
CA PRO A 11 -20.56 18.76 -6.39
C PRO A 11 -19.48 17.81 -5.85
N ALA A 12 -19.90 16.88 -4.99
CA ALA A 12 -19.04 15.91 -4.28
C ALA A 12 -18.43 14.83 -5.21
N THR A 13 -18.08 15.19 -6.44
CA THR A 13 -17.44 14.35 -7.45
C THR A 13 -16.00 14.78 -7.72
N ALA A 14 -15.35 15.45 -6.78
CA ALA A 14 -13.90 15.45 -6.69
C ALA A 14 -13.45 14.10 -6.11
N THR A 15 -13.48 13.04 -6.93
CA THR A 15 -12.76 11.80 -6.65
C THR A 15 -11.29 12.16 -6.59
N THR A 16 -10.85 12.56 -5.40
CA THR A 16 -9.48 13.00 -5.17
C THR A 16 -8.60 11.80 -5.48
N THR A 17 -7.80 11.90 -6.53
CA THR A 17 -6.89 10.87 -7.05
C THR A 17 -5.85 10.40 -6.01
N TYR A 18 -5.86 10.96 -4.79
CA TYR A 18 -5.05 10.55 -3.65
C TYR A 18 -5.37 9.15 -3.10
N GLY A 19 -6.52 8.56 -3.43
CA GLY A 19 -6.93 7.24 -2.93
C GLY A 19 -6.23 6.04 -3.58
N TRP A 20 -5.58 6.22 -4.75
CA TRP A 20 -5.01 5.11 -5.52
C TRP A 20 -3.79 4.43 -4.87
N GLN A 21 -3.17 5.07 -3.88
CA GLN A 21 -2.09 4.48 -3.08
C GLN A 21 -2.39 4.47 -1.57
N ALA A 22 -3.67 4.60 -1.20
CA ALA A 22 -4.07 4.42 0.19
C ALA A 22 -3.92 2.94 0.58
N LEU A 23 -3.58 2.69 1.85
CA LEU A 23 -3.37 1.32 2.35
C LEU A 23 -4.61 0.44 2.18
N ASP A 24 -5.83 0.99 2.30
CA ASP A 24 -7.05 0.20 2.08
C ASP A 24 -7.24 -0.25 0.63
N THR A 25 -6.80 0.56 -0.34
CA THR A 25 -6.89 0.27 -1.77
C THR A 25 -5.92 -0.85 -2.10
N LEU A 26 -4.68 -0.75 -1.59
CA LEU A 26 -3.66 -1.78 -1.75
C LEU A 26 -4.11 -3.11 -1.15
N LYS A 27 -4.74 -3.09 0.03
CA LYS A 27 -5.31 -4.29 0.65
C LYS A 27 -6.40 -4.91 -0.22
N ARG A 28 -7.32 -4.10 -0.77
CA ARG A 28 -8.37 -4.57 -1.69
C ARG A 28 -7.81 -5.14 -2.99
N GLN A 29 -6.64 -4.65 -3.42
CA GLN A 29 -5.90 -5.17 -4.57
C GLN A 29 -5.09 -6.44 -4.26
N GLY A 30 -5.12 -6.94 -3.02
CA GLY A 30 -4.47 -8.19 -2.64
C GLY A 30 -3.04 -8.04 -2.12
N VAL A 31 -2.55 -6.81 -1.90
CA VAL A 31 -1.25 -6.59 -1.24
C VAL A 31 -1.33 -7.10 0.20
N GLN A 32 -0.42 -8.00 0.58
CA GLN A 32 -0.38 -8.59 1.92
C GLN A 32 0.67 -7.94 2.82
N PHE A 33 1.75 -7.43 2.26
CA PHE A 33 2.88 -6.86 2.99
C PHE A 33 3.30 -5.52 2.40
N ILE A 34 3.80 -4.64 3.28
CA ILE A 34 4.41 -3.36 2.93
C ILE A 34 5.87 -3.40 3.41
N GLU A 35 6.78 -3.04 2.53
CA GLU A 35 8.20 -3.00 2.80
C GLU A 35 8.65 -1.61 3.21
N PHE A 36 9.57 -1.56 4.16
CA PHE A 36 10.20 -0.34 4.64
C PHE A 36 11.70 -0.48 4.48
N TRP A 37 12.27 0.30 3.57
CA TRP A 37 13.70 0.32 3.28
C TRP A 37 14.31 1.59 3.88
N CYS A 38 15.32 1.42 4.73
CA CYS A 38 16.01 2.54 5.33
C CYS A 38 16.77 3.35 4.27
N VAL A 39 16.49 4.65 4.19
CA VAL A 39 17.21 5.60 3.32
C VAL A 39 18.28 6.40 4.07
N GLY A 40 18.49 6.09 5.35
CA GLY A 40 19.44 6.78 6.21
C GLY A 40 20.89 6.64 5.74
N SER A 41 21.55 7.77 5.49
CA SER A 41 22.88 7.84 4.88
C SER A 41 23.98 7.16 5.71
N TYR A 42 24.01 7.41 7.02
CA TYR A 42 25.00 6.83 7.95
C TYR A 42 24.43 6.59 9.35
N HIS A 43 24.74 5.43 9.92
CA HIS A 43 24.52 5.06 11.32
C HIS A 43 25.73 4.27 11.81
N LEU A 44 26.39 4.71 12.88
CA LEU A 44 27.62 4.10 13.41
C LEU A 44 28.70 3.90 12.34
N GLY A 45 28.94 4.92 11.51
CA GLY A 45 30.01 4.89 10.50
C GLY A 45 29.74 4.10 9.22
N ARG A 46 28.56 3.46 9.06
CA ARG A 46 28.16 2.76 7.82
C ARG A 46 26.76 3.13 7.34
N LYS A 47 26.47 2.90 6.06
CA LYS A 47 25.12 3.03 5.51
C LYS A 47 24.19 2.03 6.18
N CYS A 48 22.95 2.45 6.46
CA CYS A 48 21.97 1.55 7.07
C CYS A 48 21.20 0.81 5.97
N GLU A 49 21.44 -0.49 5.84
CA GLU A 49 20.78 -1.38 4.87
C GLU A 49 19.59 -2.14 5.47
N HIS A 50 19.07 -1.63 6.59
CA HIS A 50 17.94 -2.27 7.24
C HIS A 50 16.69 -2.13 6.37
N TRP A 51 16.02 -3.26 6.14
CA TRP A 51 14.68 -3.29 5.60
C TRP A 51 13.82 -4.28 6.39
N VAL A 52 12.50 -4.08 6.33
CA VAL A 52 11.52 -4.97 6.97
C VAL A 52 10.22 -4.98 6.17
N ALA A 53 9.63 -6.16 5.99
CA ALA A 53 8.26 -6.32 5.50
C ALA A 53 7.31 -6.42 6.69
N LYS A 54 6.18 -5.69 6.64
CA LYS A 54 5.13 -5.73 7.67
C LYS A 54 3.79 -6.10 7.04
N PRO A 55 2.96 -6.94 7.69
CA PRO A 55 1.61 -7.22 7.21
C PRO A 55 0.82 -5.93 7.02
N ILE A 56 0.10 -5.80 5.90
CA ILE A 56 -0.65 -4.58 5.57
C ILE A 56 -1.70 -4.24 6.64
N ASP A 57 -2.29 -5.26 7.28
CA ASP A 57 -3.24 -5.09 8.37
C ASP A 57 -2.63 -4.40 9.59
N GLU A 58 -1.39 -4.75 9.92
CA GLU A 58 -0.65 -4.10 11.00
C GLU A 58 -0.37 -2.63 10.66
N VAL A 59 0.01 -2.37 9.39
CA VAL A 59 0.30 -1.01 8.92
C VAL A 59 -0.97 -0.16 8.91
N ILE A 60 -2.10 -0.67 8.43
CA ILE A 60 -3.41 0.00 8.46
C ILE A 60 -3.81 0.33 9.90
N ARG A 61 -3.67 -0.63 10.82
CA ARG A 61 -4.00 -0.42 12.24
C ARG A 61 -3.19 0.72 12.86
N ARG A 62 -1.91 0.87 12.48
CA ARG A 62 -1.01 1.89 13.02
C ARG A 62 -1.16 3.25 12.35
N ALA A 63 -1.34 3.29 11.04
CA ALA A 63 -1.28 4.51 10.24
C ALA A 63 -2.64 5.01 9.77
N GLY A 64 -3.68 4.19 9.86
CA GLY A 64 -5.01 4.47 9.33
C GLY A 64 -5.18 4.03 7.86
N PRO A 65 -6.39 3.59 7.46
CA PRO A 65 -6.64 3.02 6.13
C PRO A 65 -6.43 4.01 4.97
N GLY A 66 -6.70 5.30 5.20
CA GLY A 66 -6.53 6.36 4.20
C GLY A 66 -5.09 6.88 4.03
N THR A 67 -4.13 6.34 4.79
CA THR A 67 -2.73 6.78 4.67
C THR A 67 -2.14 6.27 3.36
N SER A 68 -1.49 7.16 2.60
CA SER A 68 -0.76 6.77 1.38
C SER A 68 0.66 6.28 1.68
N LEU A 69 1.27 5.54 0.75
CA LEU A 69 2.66 5.10 0.89
C LEU A 69 3.65 6.26 1.08
N VAL A 70 3.42 7.40 0.40
CA VAL A 70 4.27 8.60 0.56
C VAL A 70 4.11 9.21 1.96
N MET A 71 2.89 9.29 2.49
CA MET A 71 2.65 9.74 3.85
C MET A 71 3.32 8.81 4.87
N LEU A 72 3.23 7.50 4.64
CA LEU A 72 3.85 6.48 5.47
C LEU A 72 5.38 6.59 5.44
N ALA A 73 5.98 6.70 4.25
CA ALA A 73 7.41 6.88 4.01
C ALA A 73 7.99 8.07 4.79
N ARG A 74 7.28 9.22 4.78
CA ARG A 74 7.70 10.45 5.48
C ARG A 74 7.63 10.33 7.00
N ARG A 75 6.71 9.52 7.54
CA ARG A 75 6.47 9.36 8.98
C ARG A 75 7.24 8.20 9.59
N ALA A 76 7.60 7.20 8.78
CA ALA A 76 8.29 6.00 9.24
C ALA A 76 9.68 6.34 9.79
N ARG A 77 10.08 5.60 10.84
CA ARG A 77 11.44 5.61 11.37
C ARG A 77 12.04 4.23 11.23
N CYS A 78 13.28 4.17 10.77
CA CYS A 78 13.99 2.90 10.68
C CYS A 78 14.11 2.26 12.07
N GLU A 79 13.71 1.00 12.22
CA GLU A 79 13.73 0.32 13.52
C GLU A 79 15.15 0.13 14.07
N ARG A 80 16.16 0.08 13.19
CA ARG A 80 17.58 -0.02 13.54
C ARG A 80 18.19 1.34 13.90
N CYS A 81 18.24 2.29 12.96
CA CYS A 81 18.97 3.55 13.15
C CYS A 81 18.11 4.73 13.64
N LYS A 82 16.80 4.54 13.79
CA LYS A 82 15.79 5.53 14.23
C LYS A 82 15.66 6.80 13.39
N LYS A 83 16.41 6.90 12.28
CA LYS A 83 16.28 8.00 11.31
C LYS A 83 14.88 8.03 10.72
N LEU A 84 14.38 9.25 10.58
CA LEU A 84 13.10 9.55 9.95
C LEU A 84 13.23 9.37 8.43
N GLY A 85 12.20 8.83 7.81
CA GLY A 85 12.16 8.57 6.39
C GLY A 85 12.55 7.15 6.07
N CYS A 86 11.70 6.48 5.30
CA CYS A 86 11.98 5.20 4.65
C CYS A 86 11.50 5.29 3.19
N HIS A 87 12.12 4.52 2.30
CA HIS A 87 11.46 4.15 1.06
C HIS A 87 10.43 3.06 1.40
N VAL A 88 9.22 3.20 0.86
CA VAL A 88 8.09 2.32 1.19
C VAL A 88 7.44 1.85 -0.09
N GLN A 89 7.25 0.55 -0.22
CA GLN A 89 6.60 -0.07 -1.38
C GLN A 89 5.72 -1.24 -0.95
N PRO A 90 4.69 -1.61 -1.72
CA PRO A 90 4.05 -2.92 -1.61
C PRO A 90 5.10 -4.01 -1.84
N SER A 91 5.03 -5.10 -1.08
CA SER A 91 5.85 -6.28 -1.40
C SER A 91 5.38 -6.88 -2.73
N ASP A 92 6.34 -7.37 -3.49
CA ASP A 92 6.05 -8.25 -4.63
C ASP A 92 5.33 -9.52 -4.15
N PRO A 93 4.44 -10.10 -4.97
CA PRO A 93 3.87 -11.40 -4.67
C PRO A 93 5.00 -12.44 -4.52
N PRO A 94 4.85 -13.42 -3.62
CA PRO A 94 5.87 -14.42 -3.40
C PRO A 94 6.18 -15.18 -4.70
N CYS A 95 7.45 -15.46 -4.94
CA CYS A 95 7.88 -16.29 -6.07
C CYS A 95 7.80 -17.78 -5.73
N GLN A 96 7.84 -18.65 -6.74
CA GLN A 96 7.93 -20.09 -6.54
C GLN A 96 9.13 -20.44 -5.65
N GLY A 97 8.87 -21.19 -4.58
CA GLY A 97 9.88 -21.57 -3.58
C GLY A 97 9.97 -20.64 -2.37
N GLN A 98 9.32 -19.48 -2.39
CA GLN A 98 9.21 -18.62 -1.21
C GLN A 98 8.07 -19.09 -0.28
N PRO A 99 8.20 -18.90 1.05
CA PRO A 99 7.11 -19.13 1.99
C PRO A 99 5.85 -18.33 1.59
N GLY A 100 4.67 -18.95 1.71
CA GLY A 100 3.41 -18.28 1.36
C GLY A 100 3.03 -18.34 -0.13
N PHE A 101 3.90 -18.87 -1.01
CA PHE A 101 3.63 -18.94 -2.45
C PHE A 101 2.39 -19.79 -2.78
N ARG A 102 2.21 -20.93 -2.12
CA ARG A 102 1.07 -21.83 -2.39
C ARG A 102 -0.25 -21.21 -1.95
N GLU A 103 -0.24 -20.53 -0.81
CA GLU A 103 -1.37 -19.82 -0.25
C GLU A 103 -1.76 -18.63 -1.14
N PHE A 104 -0.76 -17.86 -1.58
CA PHE A 104 -0.94 -16.80 -2.57
C PHE A 104 -1.58 -17.34 -3.86
N LEU A 105 -1.00 -18.41 -4.44
CA LEU A 105 -1.48 -19.00 -5.68
C LEU A 105 -2.93 -19.51 -5.54
N ARG A 106 -3.26 -20.16 -4.42
CA ARG A 106 -4.64 -20.59 -4.14
C ARG A 106 -5.60 -19.39 -4.10
N GLY A 107 -5.21 -18.31 -3.44
CA GLY A 107 -6.00 -17.08 -3.40
C GLY A 107 -6.21 -16.45 -4.77
N GLU A 108 -5.17 -16.45 -5.63
CA GLU A 108 -5.29 -15.97 -7.02
C GLU A 108 -6.21 -16.87 -7.86
N MET A 109 -6.14 -18.20 -7.68
CA MET A 109 -7.04 -19.13 -8.34
C MET A 109 -8.50 -18.88 -7.94
N GLU A 110 -8.78 -18.69 -6.64
CA GLU A 110 -10.12 -18.39 -6.14
C GLU A 110 -10.65 -17.06 -6.67
N ARG A 111 -9.81 -16.01 -6.70
CA ARG A 111 -10.16 -14.70 -7.31
C ARG A 111 -10.54 -14.86 -8.77
N SER A 112 -9.73 -15.61 -9.53
CA SER A 112 -9.96 -15.86 -10.95
C SER A 112 -11.26 -16.63 -11.18
N GLN A 113 -11.54 -17.66 -10.37
CA GLN A 113 -12.79 -18.42 -10.45
C GLN A 113 -14.01 -17.54 -10.16
N ARG A 114 -13.97 -16.71 -9.11
CA ARG A 114 -15.06 -15.78 -8.79
C ARG A 114 -15.32 -14.79 -9.92
N PHE A 115 -14.25 -14.27 -10.53
CA PHE A 115 -14.36 -13.41 -11.70
C PHE A 115 -15.04 -14.13 -12.87
N LEU A 116 -14.63 -15.36 -13.19
CA LEU A 116 -15.22 -16.12 -14.29
C LEU A 116 -16.70 -16.45 -14.05
N VAL A 117 -17.08 -16.79 -12.81
CA VAL A 117 -18.48 -17.01 -12.44
C VAL A 117 -19.29 -15.73 -12.65
N TRP A 118 -18.84 -14.60 -12.08
CA TRP A 118 -19.50 -13.31 -12.25
C TRP A 118 -19.62 -12.92 -13.73
N ALA A 119 -18.54 -13.04 -14.50
CA ALA A 119 -18.52 -12.67 -15.91
C ALA A 119 -19.52 -13.52 -16.73
N ARG A 120 -19.67 -14.81 -16.41
CA ARG A 120 -20.64 -15.69 -17.05
C ARG A 120 -22.09 -15.30 -16.75
N GLU A 121 -22.36 -14.71 -15.59
CA GLU A 121 -23.69 -14.19 -15.24
C GLU A 121 -24.04 -12.88 -15.96
N GLN A 122 -23.04 -12.18 -16.51
CA GLN A 122 -23.23 -10.93 -17.27
C GLN A 122 -23.37 -11.15 -18.79
N LEU A 123 -23.15 -12.37 -19.28
CA LEU A 123 -23.28 -12.77 -20.69
C LEU A 123 -24.60 -13.51 -20.92
#